data_AF-A0A5R9IC60-F1
#
_entry.id   AF-A0A5R9IC60-F1
#
_cell.length_a   1.000
_cell.length_b   1.000
_cell.length_c   1.000
_cell.angle_alpha   90.00
_cell.angle_beta   90.00
_cell.angle_gamma   90.00
#
_symmetry.space_group_name_H-M   'P 1'
#
loop_
_entity.id
_entity.type
_entity.pdbx_description
1 polymer ?
#
loop_
_entity_poly.entity_id
_entity_poly.type
_entity_poly.pdbx_seq_one_letter_code
_entity_poly.pdbx_strand_id
1 'polypeptide(L)'
;MELNLYLNRNKRIPPLLLFLTILSLGGCAYKEVSLSHQKTQRQVSCVGFYLDWHVSDQTVDYINMHCAKDLIEQGYQLHDVTLLSVDFTVPEPPKGKQWNQALAANQYQAGLINERQYGNILGALEVAYYNSLEQAKALKKRGEISQSRYEQLLSQAELELTGSG
;
A
#
# COMPACT_ATOMS: atom_id res chain seq x y z
N MET A 1 14.85 -36.13 -47.26
CA MET A 1 14.63 -34.82 -46.62
C MET A 1 13.25 -34.90 -45.99
N GLU A 2 13.19 -35.34 -44.74
CA GLU A 2 11.93 -35.48 -44.01
C GLU A 2 11.95 -34.59 -42.77
N LEU A 3 10.95 -33.71 -42.72
CA LEU A 3 10.67 -32.79 -41.64
C LEU A 3 9.63 -33.47 -40.75
N ASN A 4 10.06 -34.18 -39.70
CA ASN A 4 9.16 -34.75 -38.69
C ASN A 4 9.19 -33.88 -37.43
N LEU A 5 8.24 -32.95 -37.37
CA LEU A 5 7.85 -32.20 -36.17
C LEU A 5 7.26 -33.18 -35.13
N TYR A 6 8.08 -33.63 -34.19
CA TYR A 6 7.64 -34.33 -33.00
C TYR A 6 7.27 -33.30 -31.91
N LEU A 7 6.04 -32.81 -31.93
CA LEU A 7 5.42 -32.12 -30.79
C LEU A 7 4.14 -32.86 -30.39
N ASN A 8 4.33 -34.02 -29.75
CA ASN A 8 3.35 -34.51 -28.81
C ASN A 8 4.09 -35.14 -27.62
N ARG A 9 4.30 -34.33 -26.58
CA ARG A 9 4.65 -34.85 -25.26
C ARG A 9 3.76 -34.15 -24.26
N ASN A 10 2.64 -34.80 -23.99
CA ASN A 10 1.72 -34.52 -22.89
C ASN A 10 2.50 -34.68 -21.57
N LYS A 11 3.30 -33.66 -21.21
CA LYS A 11 4.06 -33.63 -19.96
C LYS A 11 3.08 -33.23 -18.87
N ARG A 12 2.51 -34.22 -18.17
CA ARG A 12 1.83 -33.99 -16.89
C ARG A 12 2.80 -33.20 -16.00
N ILE A 13 2.49 -31.93 -15.76
CA ILE A 13 3.28 -31.08 -14.87
C ILE A 13 3.22 -31.74 -13.49
N PRO A 14 4.37 -32.02 -12.85
CA PRO A 14 4.36 -32.62 -11.51
C PRO A 14 3.56 -31.72 -10.56
N PRO A 15 2.70 -32.26 -9.69
CA PRO A 15 1.93 -31.45 -8.74
C PRO A 15 2.83 -30.58 -7.83
N LEU A 16 4.07 -31.01 -7.58
CA LEU A 16 5.10 -30.23 -6.89
C LEU A 16 5.51 -28.96 -7.65
N LEU A 17 5.61 -29.04 -8.98
CA LEU A 17 5.97 -27.92 -9.85
C LEU A 17 4.80 -26.93 -9.99
N LEU A 18 3.56 -27.45 -9.94
CA LEU A 18 2.34 -26.64 -9.86
C LEU A 18 2.24 -25.91 -8.50
N PHE A 19 2.60 -26.58 -7.40
CA PHE A 19 2.60 -25.98 -6.06
C PHE A 19 3.66 -24.88 -5.92
N LEU A 20 4.88 -25.10 -6.43
CA LEU A 20 5.95 -24.11 -6.42
C LEU A 20 5.63 -22.87 -7.26
N THR A 21 4.92 -23.02 -8.38
CA THR A 21 4.48 -21.89 -9.21
C THR A 21 3.36 -21.07 -8.54
N ILE A 22 2.49 -21.71 -7.76
CA ILE A 22 1.45 -21.01 -6.97
C ILE A 22 2.07 -20.17 -5.84
N LEU A 23 3.11 -20.67 -5.16
CA LEU A 23 3.80 -19.91 -4.10
C LEU A 23 4.56 -18.68 -4.61
N SER A 24 5.03 -18.68 -5.85
CA SER A 24 5.73 -17.53 -6.44
C SER A 24 4.83 -16.37 -6.89
N LEU A 25 3.50 -16.53 -6.84
CA LEU A 25 2.53 -15.51 -7.27
C LEU A 25 2.11 -14.56 -6.14
N GLY A 26 2.53 -14.80 -4.90
CA GLY A 26 2.28 -13.90 -3.77
C GLY A 26 3.34 -12.81 -3.67
N GLY A 27 2.97 -11.56 -3.96
CA GLY A 27 3.77 -10.39 -3.60
C GLY A 27 3.53 -10.02 -2.14
N CYS A 28 4.58 -10.01 -1.32
CA CYS A 28 4.54 -9.47 0.04
C CYS A 28 5.42 -8.23 0.09
N ALA A 29 4.88 -7.09 0.50
CA ALA A 29 5.66 -5.89 0.77
C ALA A 29 5.75 -5.71 2.30
N TYR A 30 6.96 -5.70 2.83
CA TYR A 30 7.24 -5.50 4.26
C TYR A 30 8.40 -4.55 4.42
N LYS A 31 8.20 -3.48 5.20
CA LYS A 31 9.29 -2.63 5.69
C LYS A 31 9.00 -2.16 7.10
N GLU A 32 10.08 -2.01 7.86
CA GLU A 32 10.06 -1.44 9.20
C GLU A 32 10.96 -0.19 9.24
N VAL A 33 10.48 0.85 9.91
CA VAL A 33 11.22 2.07 10.17
C VAL A 33 11.32 2.27 11.67
N SER A 34 12.52 2.13 12.21
CA SER A 34 12.81 2.31 13.63
C SER A 34 13.20 3.75 13.95
N LEU A 35 12.70 4.25 15.08
CA LEU A 35 13.02 5.56 15.62
C LEU A 35 13.37 5.48 17.10
N SER A 36 14.23 6.39 17.57
CA SER A 36 14.56 6.52 18.98
C SER A 36 14.49 7.96 19.47
N HIS A 37 14.00 8.15 20.70
CA HIS A 37 13.98 9.44 21.36
C HIS A 37 15.20 9.62 22.27
N GLN A 38 16.09 10.55 21.92
CA GLN A 38 17.41 10.73 22.55
C GLN A 38 17.35 10.97 24.07
N LYS A 39 16.33 11.69 24.57
CA LYS A 39 16.24 12.00 26.01
C LYS A 39 15.69 10.86 26.85
N THR A 40 14.76 10.09 26.31
CA THR A 40 14.05 9.03 27.06
C THR A 40 14.61 7.64 26.76
N GLN A 41 15.49 7.52 25.77
CA GLN A 41 16.03 6.26 25.26
C GLN A 41 14.93 5.29 24.76
N ARG A 42 13.70 5.79 24.55
CA ARG A 42 12.57 4.99 24.06
C ARG A 42 12.74 4.73 22.56
N GLN A 43 12.57 3.48 22.17
CA GLN A 43 12.52 3.05 20.77
C GLN A 43 11.08 2.74 20.35
N VAL A 44 10.75 3.05 19.11
CA VAL A 44 9.46 2.79 18.47
C VAL A 44 9.70 2.39 17.02
N SER A 45 8.79 1.61 16.45
CA SER A 45 8.87 1.20 15.05
C SER A 45 7.55 1.46 14.34
N CYS A 46 7.64 1.97 13.12
CA CYS A 46 6.56 2.00 12.14
C CYS A 46 6.70 0.79 11.22
N VAL A 47 5.68 -0.06 11.15
CA VAL A 47 5.71 -1.30 10.39
C VAL A 47 4.58 -1.28 9.37
N GLY A 48 4.95 -1.34 8.10
CA GLY A 48 4.03 -1.49 6.99
C GLY A 48 4.14 -2.90 6.42
N PHE A 49 3.01 -3.59 6.33
CA PHE A 49 2.93 -4.96 5.80
C PHE A 49 1.70 -5.11 4.93
N TYR A 50 1.91 -5.57 3.70
CA TYR A 50 0.84 -5.80 2.73
C TYR A 50 1.02 -7.14 2.02
N LEU A 51 -0.08 -7.88 1.94
CA LEU A 51 -0.23 -9.09 1.13
C LEU A 51 -1.02 -8.75 -0.14
N ASP A 52 -0.52 -7.78 -0.89
CA ASP A 52 -1.12 -7.36 -2.15
C ASP A 52 -0.02 -7.03 -3.16
N TRP A 53 -0.13 -7.60 -4.34
CA TRP A 53 0.77 -7.37 -5.46
C TRP A 53 0.66 -5.95 -6.03
N HIS A 54 -0.42 -5.23 -5.73
CA HIS A 54 -0.56 -3.81 -6.08
C HIS A 54 0.24 -2.88 -5.15
N VAL A 55 0.65 -3.36 -3.98
CA VAL A 55 1.39 -2.55 -3.00
C VAL A 55 2.88 -2.70 -3.24
N SER A 56 3.47 -1.59 -3.69
CA SER A 56 4.90 -1.48 -3.97
C SER A 56 5.73 -1.15 -2.73
N ASP A 57 7.03 -1.38 -2.79
CA ASP A 57 7.99 -0.93 -1.77
C ASP A 57 7.91 0.57 -1.49
N GLN A 58 7.57 1.36 -2.52
CA GLN A 58 7.41 2.81 -2.45
C GLN A 58 6.13 3.21 -1.70
N THR A 59 5.07 2.41 -1.83
CA THR A 59 3.84 2.55 -1.05
C THR A 59 4.12 2.35 0.43
N VAL A 60 4.88 1.28 0.77
CA VAL A 60 5.23 0.98 2.16
C VAL A 60 6.15 2.06 2.75
N ASP A 61 7.10 2.59 1.96
CA ASP A 61 7.94 3.73 2.38
C ASP A 61 7.06 4.93 2.78
N TYR A 62 6.07 5.27 1.96
CA TYR A 62 5.18 6.40 2.21
C TYR A 62 4.42 6.23 3.53
N ILE A 63 3.82 5.06 3.74
CA ILE A 63 3.04 4.75 4.95
C ILE A 63 3.92 4.80 6.20
N ASN A 64 5.11 4.21 6.14
CA ASN A 64 6.06 4.23 7.25
C ASN A 64 6.54 5.65 7.54
N MET A 65 6.82 6.45 6.50
CA MET A 65 7.20 7.85 6.69
C MET A 65 6.05 8.68 7.25
N HIS A 66 4.80 8.42 6.85
CA HIS A 66 3.63 9.05 7.43
C HIS A 66 3.52 8.76 8.93
N CYS A 67 3.67 7.50 9.34
CA CYS A 67 3.73 7.11 10.76
C CYS A 67 4.89 7.79 11.50
N ALA A 68 6.08 7.84 10.87
CA ALA A 68 7.27 8.42 11.45
C ALA A 68 7.17 9.94 11.66
N LYS A 69 6.39 10.65 10.83
CA LYS A 69 6.30 12.11 10.85
C LYS A 69 5.87 12.66 12.20
N ASP A 70 4.78 12.13 12.77
CA ASP A 70 4.28 12.58 14.08
C ASP A 70 5.27 12.30 15.21
N LEU A 71 6.03 11.20 15.10
CA LEU A 71 7.07 10.83 16.06
C LEU A 71 8.28 11.78 15.95
N ILE A 72 8.66 12.15 14.74
CA ILE A 72 9.75 13.11 14.50
C ILE A 72 9.40 14.48 15.08
N GLU A 73 8.15 14.94 14.91
CA GLU A 73 7.66 16.17 15.54
C GLU A 73 7.71 16.10 17.08
N GLN A 74 7.58 14.90 17.65
CA GLN A 74 7.73 14.62 19.08
C GLN A 74 9.20 14.46 19.54
N GLY A 75 10.18 14.65 18.64
CA GLY A 75 11.61 14.60 18.97
C GLY A 75 12.27 13.22 18.81
N TYR A 76 11.60 12.27 18.16
CA TYR A 76 12.22 11.01 17.75
C TYR A 76 13.14 11.21 16.55
N GLN A 77 14.18 10.38 16.45
CA GLN A 77 15.11 10.37 15.32
C GLN A 77 15.02 9.05 14.57
N LEU A 78 14.95 9.12 13.25
CA LEU A 78 15.01 7.98 12.35
C LEU A 78 16.39 7.31 12.40
N HIS A 79 16.41 5.99 12.44
CA HIS A 79 17.65 5.21 12.31
C HIS A 79 18.08 5.11 10.84
N ASP A 80 17.13 4.90 9.94
CA ASP A 80 17.38 4.92 8.50
C ASP A 80 17.25 6.35 7.96
N VAL A 81 18.40 7.01 7.82
CA VAL A 81 18.49 8.38 7.29
C VAL A 81 18.24 8.44 5.79
N THR A 82 18.24 7.31 5.06
CA THR A 82 18.02 7.31 3.61
C THR A 82 16.58 7.68 3.26
N LEU A 83 15.62 7.39 4.15
CA LEU A 83 14.23 7.80 3.98
C LEU A 83 14.04 9.32 4.06
N LEU A 84 14.97 10.06 4.69
CA LEU A 84 14.90 11.52 4.78
C LEU A 84 15.14 12.21 3.43
N SER A 85 15.79 11.53 2.47
CA SER A 85 16.06 12.06 1.13
C SER A 85 15.06 11.60 0.07
N VAL A 86 14.09 10.76 0.43
CA VAL A 86 13.05 10.29 -0.49
C VAL A 86 12.00 11.39 -0.71
N ASP A 87 11.65 11.63 -1.97
CA ASP A 87 10.55 12.52 -2.32
C ASP A 87 9.20 11.80 -2.16
N PHE A 88 8.48 12.16 -1.10
CA PHE A 88 7.13 11.66 -0.77
C PHE A 88 6.01 12.53 -1.32
N THR A 89 6.30 13.47 -2.23
CA THR A 89 5.27 14.32 -2.82
C THR A 89 4.24 13.49 -3.59
N VAL A 90 2.96 13.68 -3.25
CA VAL A 90 1.83 13.15 -4.01
C VAL A 90 1.52 14.16 -5.11
N PRO A 91 1.60 13.80 -6.41
CA PRO A 91 1.25 14.72 -7.48
C PRO A 91 -0.25 15.02 -7.49
N GLU A 92 -0.62 16.16 -8.06
CA GLU A 92 -2.03 16.53 -8.26
C GLU A 92 -2.74 15.53 -9.20
N PRO A 93 -4.01 15.17 -8.93
CA PRO A 93 -4.78 14.33 -9.83
C PRO A 93 -5.10 15.06 -11.15
N PRO A 94 -5.41 14.31 -12.22
CA PRO A 94 -5.95 14.87 -13.45
C PRO A 94 -7.13 15.82 -13.18
N LYS A 95 -7.22 16.90 -13.96
CA LYS A 95 -8.20 17.97 -13.73
C LYS A 95 -9.63 17.44 -13.57
N GLY A 96 -10.28 17.81 -12.47
CA GLY A 96 -11.66 17.41 -12.16
C GLY A 96 -11.80 15.96 -11.69
N LYS A 97 -10.71 15.29 -11.35
CA LYS A 97 -10.69 13.95 -10.75
C LYS A 97 -10.12 14.01 -9.34
N GLN A 98 -10.38 12.97 -8.58
CA GLN A 98 -9.70 12.65 -7.34
C GLN A 98 -8.90 11.37 -7.53
N TRP A 99 -7.81 11.21 -6.79
CA TRP A 99 -7.08 9.95 -6.80
C TRP A 99 -7.92 8.83 -6.20
N ASN A 100 -7.80 7.66 -6.81
CA ASN A 100 -8.17 6.36 -6.29
C ASN A 100 -7.22 5.33 -6.94
N GLN A 101 -7.22 4.10 -6.45
CA GLN A 101 -6.31 3.05 -6.94
C GLN A 101 -6.48 2.80 -8.45
N ALA A 102 -7.72 2.74 -8.95
CA ALA A 102 -7.99 2.52 -10.37
C ALA A 102 -7.41 3.64 -11.26
N LEU A 103 -7.60 4.90 -10.89
CA LEU A 103 -7.06 6.04 -11.63
C LEU A 103 -5.53 6.05 -11.57
N ALA A 104 -4.95 5.82 -10.38
CA ALA A 104 -3.50 5.76 -10.21
C ALA A 104 -2.87 4.67 -11.09
N ALA A 105 -3.47 3.48 -11.12
CA ALA A 105 -3.01 2.37 -11.95
C ALA A 105 -3.06 2.74 -13.45
N ASN A 106 -4.15 3.35 -13.91
CA ASN A 106 -4.28 3.80 -15.30
C ASN A 106 -3.23 4.86 -15.68
N GLN A 107 -2.97 5.84 -14.80
CA GLN A 107 -1.96 6.87 -15.05
C GLN A 107 -0.54 6.28 -15.08
N TYR A 108 -0.24 5.32 -14.20
CA TYR A 108 1.05 4.63 -14.17
C TYR A 108 1.27 3.77 -15.41
N GLN A 109 0.28 2.97 -15.80
CA GLN A 109 0.33 2.15 -17.02
C GLN A 109 0.47 3.00 -18.29
N ALA A 110 -0.10 4.21 -18.31
CA ALA A 110 0.05 5.17 -19.39
C ALA A 110 1.41 5.91 -19.39
N GLY A 111 2.27 5.69 -18.39
CA GLY A 111 3.56 6.36 -18.24
C GLY A 111 3.45 7.85 -17.87
N LEU A 112 2.29 8.30 -17.39
CA LEU A 112 2.02 9.69 -17.02
C LEU A 112 2.55 10.05 -15.64
N ILE A 113 2.73 9.04 -14.79
CA ILE A 113 3.41 9.12 -13.50
C ILE A 113 4.48 8.02 -13.43
N ASN A 114 5.54 8.27 -12.67
CA ASN A 114 6.57 7.27 -12.42
C ASN A 114 6.22 6.36 -11.22
N GLU A 115 7.02 5.32 -11.00
CA GLU A 115 6.81 4.34 -9.93
C GLU A 115 6.79 4.96 -8.52
N ARG A 116 7.67 5.94 -8.24
CA ARG A 116 7.69 6.64 -6.95
C ARG A 116 6.41 7.43 -6.72
N GLN A 117 5.97 8.19 -7.73
CA GLN A 117 4.71 8.94 -7.67
C GLN A 117 3.52 8.00 -7.50
N TYR A 118 3.49 6.88 -8.22
CA TYR A 118 2.47 5.85 -8.07
C TYR A 118 2.43 5.30 -6.63
N GLY A 119 3.59 4.92 -6.07
CA GLY A 119 3.70 4.49 -4.68
C GLY A 119 3.25 5.54 -3.67
N ASN A 120 3.62 6.81 -3.85
CA ASN A 120 3.19 7.91 -2.99
C ASN A 120 1.66 8.09 -3.02
N ILE A 121 1.03 8.02 -4.20
CA ILE A 121 -0.43 8.11 -4.34
C ILE A 121 -1.10 6.95 -3.60
N LEU A 122 -0.66 5.71 -3.84
CA LEU A 122 -1.22 4.54 -3.16
C LEU A 122 -1.06 4.65 -1.64
N GLY A 123 0.11 5.05 -1.16
CA GLY A 123 0.36 5.21 0.27
C GLY A 123 -0.53 6.27 0.90
N ALA A 124 -0.76 7.38 0.20
CA ALA A 124 -1.67 8.43 0.65
C ALA A 124 -3.13 7.95 0.74
N LEU A 125 -3.58 7.16 -0.25
CA LEU A 125 -4.91 6.57 -0.27
C LEU A 125 -5.11 5.58 0.88
N GLU A 126 -4.13 4.68 1.12
CA GLU A 126 -4.17 3.73 2.23
C GLU A 126 -4.23 4.44 3.59
N VAL A 127 -3.39 5.45 3.79
CA VAL A 127 -3.42 6.27 5.02
C VAL A 127 -4.78 6.92 5.23
N ALA A 128 -5.36 7.52 4.18
CA ALA A 128 -6.68 8.15 4.26
C ALA A 128 -7.79 7.13 4.57
N TYR A 129 -7.72 5.94 3.95
CA TYR A 129 -8.63 4.84 4.19
C TYR A 129 -8.59 4.39 5.66
N TYR A 130 -7.41 4.03 6.19
CA TYR A 130 -7.27 3.56 7.57
C TYR A 130 -7.67 4.63 8.60
N ASN A 131 -7.36 5.91 8.34
CA ASN A 131 -7.80 7.01 9.19
C ASN A 131 -9.34 7.10 9.25
N SER A 132 -10.00 6.91 8.11
CA SER A 132 -11.47 6.91 8.02
C SER A 132 -12.09 5.74 8.78
N LEU A 133 -11.49 4.54 8.67
CA LEU A 133 -11.95 3.35 9.40
C LEU A 133 -11.82 3.54 10.93
N GLU A 134 -10.66 4.02 11.40
CA GLU A 134 -10.43 4.23 12.83
C GLU A 134 -11.33 5.34 13.39
N GLN A 135 -11.60 6.40 12.62
CA GLN A 135 -12.58 7.43 13.00
C GLN A 135 -13.99 6.83 13.11
N ALA A 136 -14.45 6.08 12.12
CA ALA A 136 -15.77 5.43 12.13
C ALA A 136 -15.93 4.48 13.32
N LYS A 137 -14.89 3.69 13.61
CA LYS A 137 -14.83 2.76 14.75
C LYS A 137 -14.87 3.50 16.08
N ALA A 138 -14.16 4.62 16.20
CA ALA A 138 -14.20 5.45 17.40
C ALA A 138 -15.59 6.06 17.64
N LEU A 139 -16.23 6.61 16.59
CA LEU A 139 -17.62 7.10 16.64
C LEU A 139 -18.60 6.01 17.08
N LYS A 140 -18.46 4.81 16.49
CA LYS A 140 -19.30 3.65 16.83
C LYS A 140 -19.12 3.22 18.28
N LYS A 141 -17.87 3.15 18.77
CA LYS A 141 -17.54 2.78 20.15
C LYS A 141 -18.10 3.77 21.17
N ARG A 142 -18.15 5.07 20.83
CA ARG A 142 -18.75 6.11 21.68
C ARG A 142 -20.27 6.16 21.60
N GLY A 143 -20.90 5.37 20.72
CA GLY A 143 -22.35 5.37 20.53
C GLY A 143 -22.87 6.58 19.75
N GLU A 144 -22.00 7.35 19.09
CA GLU A 144 -22.35 8.56 18.34
C GLU A 144 -23.01 8.25 16.98
N ILE A 145 -22.83 7.03 16.47
CA ILE A 145 -23.42 6.57 15.21
C ILE A 145 -24.07 5.19 15.34
N SER A 146 -25.10 4.95 14.53
CA SER A 146 -25.76 3.65 14.42
C SER A 146 -24.85 2.61 13.74
N GLN A 147 -25.23 1.33 13.85
CA GLN A 147 -24.55 0.26 13.12
C GLN A 147 -24.63 0.47 11.60
N SER A 148 -25.81 0.81 11.09
CA SER A 148 -26.00 1.08 9.65
C SER A 148 -25.14 2.27 9.17
N ARG A 149 -25.02 3.34 9.98
CA ARG A 149 -24.18 4.47 9.62
C ARG A 149 -22.69 4.09 9.61
N TYR A 150 -22.25 3.27 10.56
CA TYR A 150 -20.89 2.74 10.58
C TYR A 150 -20.58 1.96 9.30
N GLU A 151 -21.44 1.02 8.90
CA GLU A 151 -21.27 0.24 7.67
C GLU A 151 -21.22 1.11 6.40
N GLN A 152 -22.06 2.15 6.33
CA GLN A 152 -22.01 3.12 5.23
C GLN A 152 -20.67 3.86 5.16
N LEU A 153 -20.08 4.24 6.30
CA LEU A 153 -18.78 4.91 6.32
C LEU A 153 -17.66 3.98 5.85
N LEU A 154 -17.69 2.70 6.24
CA LEU A 154 -16.72 1.73 5.73
C LEU A 154 -16.85 1.54 4.22
N SER A 155 -18.08 1.40 3.73
CA SER A 155 -18.34 1.26 2.29
C SER A 155 -17.92 2.49 1.49
N GLN A 156 -18.11 3.69 2.05
CA GLN A 156 -17.69 4.93 1.41
C GLN A 156 -16.16 5.03 1.35
N ALA A 157 -15.46 4.69 2.43
CA ALA A 157 -13.99 4.68 2.46
C ALA A 157 -13.41 3.69 1.44
N GLU A 158 -14.03 2.51 1.31
CA GLU A 158 -13.64 1.51 0.30
C GLU A 158 -13.84 2.03 -1.13
N LEU A 159 -14.95 2.72 -1.39
CA LEU A 159 -15.24 3.33 -2.69
C LEU A 159 -14.22 4.42 -3.03
N GLU A 160 -13.85 5.25 -2.05
CA GLU A 160 -12.85 6.31 -2.23
C GLU A 160 -11.44 5.73 -2.47
N LEU A 161 -11.07 4.65 -1.77
CA LEU A 161 -9.81 3.95 -1.97
C LEU A 161 -9.73 3.35 -3.37
N THR A 162 -10.71 2.53 -3.74
CA THR A 162 -10.65 1.69 -4.95
C THR A 162 -11.09 2.44 -6.21
N GLY A 163 -12.03 3.38 -6.08
CA GLY A 163 -12.70 4.03 -7.20
C GLY A 163 -13.79 3.18 -7.87
N SER A 164 -14.16 2.04 -7.28
CA SER A 164 -15.13 1.10 -7.84
C SER A 164 -16.52 1.32 -7.24
N GLY A 165 -17.41 1.94 -8.01
CA GLY A 165 -18.85 2.05 -7.74
C GLY A 165 -19.68 1.24 -8.72
#